data_AF-A0A9D2E456-F1
#
_entry.id   AF-A0A9D2E456-F1
#
_cell.length_a   1.000
_cell.length_b   1.000
_cell.length_c   1.000
_cell.angle_alpha   90.00
_cell.angle_beta   90.00
_cell.angle_gamma   90.00
#
_symmetry.space_group_name_H-M   'P 1'
#
loop_
_entity.id
_entity.type
_entity.pdbx_description
1 polymer ?
#
loop_
_entity_poly.entity_id
_entity_poly.type
_entity_poly.pdbx_seq_one_letter_code
_entity_poly.pdbx_strand_id
1 'polypeptide(L)'
;MSSPGPIAPALLAWFRQNARALPFRQDPTPYHIWVSEIMLQQTRVAAALEHYRRFMAALPDIPALAACPDEELFKLWEGLGYYSRARNLKKAATLICSEYGGRLPASYEELQKLPGIGEYTAGAIASIAFGLPAPAVDGNVLRVFARLYNDSGNIADPATKRLFTRRVTEQQPKDAPGPFNEALMELGALVCLPGGAPLCGDCPLAGQCLAKAAGTQLELPVKTPPKPRRVQPVTVLVVRRENRCLLQQRPDTGLLAGLWQPFLFEEALDESEALARLKALGLAVNGAEAPRPLKAAKHIFSHVEWRMAGWEVTAAGDAPAGCVWATAEEAAGRYALPGAFKAYRPLLTGGR
;
A
#
# COMPACT_ATOMS: atom_id res chain seq x y z
N MET A 1 -14.36 -34.86 7.82
CA MET A 1 -14.70 -33.90 8.89
C MET A 1 -15.90 -33.11 8.43
N SER A 2 -16.91 -32.98 9.28
CA SER A 2 -18.12 -32.20 8.98
C SER A 2 -17.75 -30.74 8.73
N SER A 3 -18.39 -30.08 7.78
CA SER A 3 -18.24 -28.62 7.58
C SER A 3 -18.57 -27.89 8.89
N PRO A 4 -17.88 -26.78 9.23
CA PRO A 4 -18.34 -25.89 10.29
C PRO A 4 -19.81 -25.51 10.06
N GLY A 5 -20.54 -25.34 11.15
CA GLY A 5 -21.91 -24.85 11.13
C GLY A 5 -22.01 -23.39 10.63
N PRO A 6 -23.22 -22.80 10.66
CA PRO A 6 -23.40 -21.40 10.28
C PRO A 6 -22.60 -20.46 11.20
N ILE A 7 -21.72 -19.64 10.61
CA ILE A 7 -20.88 -18.70 11.38
C ILE A 7 -21.48 -17.29 11.49
N ALA A 8 -22.35 -16.90 10.56
CA ALA A 8 -22.83 -15.53 10.42
C ALA A 8 -23.49 -14.96 11.70
N PRO A 9 -24.39 -15.66 12.41
CA PRO A 9 -25.06 -15.08 13.57
C PRO A 9 -24.08 -14.68 14.69
N ALA A 10 -23.17 -15.58 15.07
CA ALA A 10 -22.17 -15.33 16.11
C ALA A 10 -21.17 -14.25 15.68
N LEU A 11 -20.73 -14.29 14.42
CA LEU A 11 -19.78 -13.34 13.87
C LEU A 11 -20.36 -11.91 13.82
N LEU A 12 -21.59 -11.74 13.33
CA LEU A 12 -22.25 -10.45 13.24
C LEU A 12 -22.56 -9.86 14.62
N ALA A 13 -22.97 -10.70 15.58
CA ALA A 13 -23.20 -10.26 16.95
C ALA A 13 -21.91 -9.72 17.59
N TRP A 14 -20.80 -10.44 17.41
CA TRP A 14 -19.49 -10.00 17.88
C TRP A 14 -19.05 -8.69 17.20
N PHE A 15 -19.21 -8.58 15.88
CA PHE A 15 -18.79 -7.40 15.13
C PHE A 15 -19.52 -6.13 15.59
N ARG A 16 -20.84 -6.21 15.84
CA ARG A 16 -21.60 -5.06 16.38
C ARG A 16 -21.05 -4.50 17.69
N GLN A 17 -20.41 -5.35 18.51
CA GLN A 17 -19.86 -4.96 19.82
C GLN A 17 -18.38 -4.58 19.76
N ASN A 18 -17.64 -5.07 18.76
CA ASN A 18 -16.18 -5.00 18.72
C ASN A 18 -15.61 -4.26 17.51
N ALA A 19 -16.44 -3.82 16.56
CA ALA A 19 -16.00 -3.08 15.39
C ALA A 19 -15.25 -1.81 15.79
N ARG A 20 -14.03 -1.64 15.26
CA ARG A 20 -13.30 -0.38 15.43
C ARG A 20 -14.05 0.76 14.74
N ALA A 21 -14.13 1.90 15.44
CA ALA A 21 -14.61 3.15 14.88
C ALA A 21 -13.59 3.70 13.88
N LEU A 22 -13.86 3.50 12.58
CA LEU A 22 -13.02 3.95 11.48
C LEU A 22 -13.79 4.99 10.66
N PRO A 23 -13.14 6.05 10.13
CA PRO A 23 -13.85 7.12 9.40
C PRO A 23 -14.71 6.61 8.24
N PHE A 24 -14.16 5.71 7.43
CA PHE A 24 -14.86 5.08 6.29
C PHE A 24 -15.95 4.07 6.69
N ARG A 25 -16.07 3.70 7.98
CA ARG A 25 -17.20 2.93 8.51
C ARG A 25 -18.31 3.81 9.06
N GLN A 26 -17.97 5.01 9.52
CA GLN A 26 -18.93 5.99 10.02
C GLN A 26 -19.70 6.64 8.87
N ASP A 27 -19.05 6.79 7.71
CA ASP A 27 -19.64 7.27 6.48
C ASP A 27 -19.27 6.33 5.30
N PRO A 28 -19.99 5.22 5.11
CA PRO A 28 -19.63 4.14 4.18
C PRO A 28 -20.13 4.40 2.75
N THR A 29 -19.95 5.61 2.23
CA THR A 29 -20.27 5.87 0.81
C THR A 29 -19.38 5.03 -0.13
N PRO A 30 -19.83 4.72 -1.36
CA PRO A 30 -19.01 3.98 -2.32
C PRO A 30 -17.60 4.57 -2.51
N TYR A 31 -17.49 5.90 -2.53
CA TYR A 31 -16.20 6.58 -2.67
C TYR A 31 -15.31 6.38 -1.43
N HIS A 32 -15.86 6.53 -0.23
CA HIS A 32 -15.13 6.35 1.02
C HIS A 32 -14.60 4.92 1.15
N ILE A 33 -15.46 3.93 0.89
CA ILE A 33 -15.08 2.52 0.91
C ILE A 33 -14.01 2.24 -0.15
N TRP A 34 -14.19 2.70 -1.38
CA TRP A 34 -13.21 2.47 -2.43
C TRP A 34 -11.83 3.03 -2.08
N VAL A 35 -11.75 4.28 -1.64
CA VAL A 35 -10.47 4.92 -1.25
C VAL A 35 -9.84 4.19 -0.06
N SER A 36 -10.62 3.86 0.98
CA SER A 36 -10.08 3.16 2.14
C SER A 36 -9.55 1.78 1.79
N GLU A 37 -10.28 1.02 0.97
CA GLU A 37 -9.86 -0.31 0.54
C GLU A 37 -8.56 -0.28 -0.26
N ILE A 38 -8.42 0.67 -1.18
CA ILE A 38 -7.17 0.86 -1.92
C ILE A 38 -6.02 1.25 -0.99
N MET A 39 -6.24 2.14 -0.03
CA MET A 39 -5.20 2.53 0.94
C MET A 39 -4.78 1.37 1.85
N LEU A 40 -5.72 0.51 2.26
CA LEU A 40 -5.49 -0.60 3.18
C LEU A 40 -4.83 -1.83 2.51
N GLN A 41 -4.77 -1.88 1.18
CA GLN A 41 -3.99 -2.89 0.48
C GLN A 41 -2.52 -2.89 0.96
N GLN A 42 -2.10 -3.97 1.61
CA GLN A 42 -0.74 -4.15 2.14
C GLN A 42 -0.29 -3.02 3.09
N THR A 43 -1.24 -2.31 3.71
CA THR A 43 -0.96 -1.18 4.62
C THR A 43 -1.76 -1.35 5.89
N ARG A 44 -1.14 -1.15 7.06
CA ARG A 44 -1.84 -1.26 8.35
C ARG A 44 -2.79 -0.08 8.53
N VAL A 45 -3.97 -0.34 9.12
CA VAL A 45 -4.99 0.69 9.41
C VAL A 45 -4.40 1.93 10.08
N ALA A 46 -3.60 1.75 11.14
CA ALA A 46 -3.00 2.87 11.87
C ALA A 46 -2.14 3.80 10.99
N ALA A 47 -1.42 3.25 10.01
CA ALA A 47 -0.60 4.05 9.08
C ALA A 47 -1.47 4.73 7.99
N ALA A 48 -2.58 4.13 7.62
CA ALA A 48 -3.47 4.64 6.59
C ALA A 48 -4.38 5.78 7.09
N LEU A 49 -4.77 5.80 8.36
CA LEU A 49 -5.80 6.72 8.88
C LEU A 49 -5.48 8.21 8.67
N GLU A 50 -4.24 8.64 8.93
CA GLU A 50 -3.86 10.04 8.73
C GLU A 50 -3.86 10.41 7.23
N HIS A 51 -3.36 9.51 6.38
CA HIS A 51 -3.38 9.70 4.94
C HIS A 51 -4.81 9.77 4.40
N TYR A 52 -5.68 8.88 4.85
CA TYR A 52 -7.10 8.87 4.49
C TYR A 52 -7.75 10.21 4.82
N ARG A 53 -7.57 10.74 6.05
CA ARG A 53 -8.19 12.03 6.43
C ARG A 53 -7.72 13.18 5.55
N ARG A 54 -6.41 13.29 5.30
CA ARG A 54 -5.87 14.35 4.43
C ARG A 54 -6.34 14.20 2.98
N PHE A 55 -6.38 12.96 2.49
CA PHE A 55 -6.85 12.65 1.15
C PHE A 55 -8.32 13.02 0.96
N MET A 56 -9.20 12.60 1.86
CA MET A 56 -10.63 12.91 1.79
C MET A 56 -10.92 14.40 1.95
N ALA A 57 -10.09 15.14 2.70
CA ALA A 57 -10.23 16.58 2.83
C ALA A 57 -9.86 17.32 1.53
N ALA A 58 -8.82 16.87 0.83
CA ALA A 58 -8.38 17.48 -0.43
C ALA A 58 -9.20 17.01 -1.63
N LEU A 59 -9.57 15.73 -1.66
CA LEU A 59 -10.24 15.03 -2.75
C LEU A 59 -11.53 14.39 -2.19
N PRO A 60 -12.61 15.17 -2.00
CA PRO A 60 -13.81 14.70 -1.31
C PRO A 60 -14.68 13.76 -2.15
N ASP A 61 -14.50 13.73 -3.48
CA ASP A 61 -15.30 12.92 -4.39
C ASP A 61 -14.52 12.42 -5.62
N ILE A 62 -15.21 11.63 -6.46
CA ILE A 62 -14.64 11.03 -7.67
C ILE A 62 -14.23 12.10 -8.70
N PRO A 63 -15.06 13.12 -9.01
CA PRO A 63 -14.65 14.23 -9.88
C PRO A 63 -13.39 14.96 -9.41
N ALA A 64 -13.27 15.28 -8.12
CA ALA A 64 -12.10 15.95 -7.55
C ALA A 64 -10.84 15.09 -7.72
N LEU A 65 -10.92 13.80 -7.42
CA LEU A 65 -9.83 12.85 -7.64
C LEU A 65 -9.44 12.72 -9.12
N ALA A 66 -10.42 12.68 -10.03
CA ALA A 66 -10.17 12.58 -11.47
C ALA A 66 -9.43 13.82 -12.02
N ALA A 67 -9.78 15.01 -11.51
CA ALA A 67 -9.19 16.28 -11.92
C ALA A 67 -7.85 16.61 -11.21
N CYS A 68 -7.55 15.96 -10.09
CA CYS A 68 -6.35 16.21 -9.28
C CYS A 68 -5.05 16.03 -10.09
N PRO A 69 -4.12 17.02 -10.13
CA PRO A 69 -2.81 16.85 -10.77
C PRO A 69 -2.00 15.68 -10.20
N ASP A 70 -1.20 15.00 -11.04
CA ASP A 70 -0.41 13.82 -10.61
C ASP A 70 0.59 14.15 -9.49
N GLU A 71 1.20 15.34 -9.53
CA GLU A 71 2.15 15.82 -8.52
C GLU A 71 1.47 15.97 -7.14
N GLU A 72 0.29 16.57 -7.11
CA GLU A 72 -0.52 16.74 -5.90
C GLU A 72 -1.00 15.38 -5.36
N LEU A 73 -1.49 14.50 -6.25
CA LEU A 73 -1.91 13.15 -5.87
C LEU A 73 -0.76 12.35 -5.24
N PHE A 74 0.43 12.37 -5.83
CA PHE A 74 1.58 11.67 -5.26
C PHE A 74 2.03 12.29 -3.95
N LYS A 75 1.84 13.59 -3.77
CA LYS A 75 2.12 14.25 -2.50
C LYS A 75 1.15 13.81 -1.42
N LEU A 76 -0.15 13.74 -1.71
CA LEU A 76 -1.17 13.23 -0.79
C LEU A 76 -0.94 11.74 -0.44
N TRP A 77 -0.39 10.97 -1.38
CA TRP A 77 -0.05 9.55 -1.19
C TRP A 77 1.33 9.30 -0.57
N GLU A 78 2.12 10.36 -0.37
CA GLU A 78 3.51 10.26 0.06
C GLU A 78 3.62 9.54 1.41
N GLY A 79 4.35 8.42 1.43
CA GLY A 79 4.57 7.62 2.64
C GLY A 79 3.71 6.36 2.74
N LEU A 80 2.63 6.23 1.98
CA LEU A 80 1.81 4.99 1.94
C LEU A 80 2.48 3.84 1.18
N GLY A 81 3.40 4.15 0.26
CA GLY A 81 4.04 3.16 -0.61
C GLY A 81 3.08 2.59 -1.67
N TYR A 82 3.61 1.71 -2.54
CA TYR A 82 2.88 1.13 -3.68
C TYR A 82 2.12 2.18 -4.50
N TYR A 83 2.84 3.17 -5.04
CA TYR A 83 2.26 4.34 -5.73
C TYR A 83 1.50 4.02 -7.02
N SER A 84 1.67 2.81 -7.57
CA SER A 84 0.79 2.32 -8.63
C SER A 84 -0.68 2.29 -8.21
N ARG A 85 -0.98 2.14 -6.91
CA ARG A 85 -2.34 2.25 -6.35
C ARG A 85 -2.93 3.63 -6.58
N ALA A 86 -2.21 4.71 -6.25
CA ALA A 86 -2.67 6.07 -6.49
C ALA A 86 -2.91 6.34 -7.98
N ARG A 87 -1.97 5.92 -8.85
CA ARG A 87 -2.10 6.05 -10.30
C ARG A 87 -3.35 5.33 -10.83
N ASN A 88 -3.56 4.08 -10.40
CA ASN A 88 -4.73 3.32 -10.82
C ASN A 88 -6.03 3.90 -10.25
N LEU A 89 -6.02 4.38 -9.01
CA LEU A 89 -7.14 5.05 -8.36
C LEU A 89 -7.59 6.28 -9.17
N LYS A 90 -6.65 7.14 -9.60
CA LYS A 90 -6.97 8.28 -10.48
C LYS A 90 -7.44 7.84 -11.87
N LYS A 91 -6.76 6.87 -12.50
CA LYS A 91 -7.20 6.34 -13.82
C LYS A 91 -8.63 5.80 -13.77
N ALA A 92 -8.97 5.07 -12.71
CA ALA A 92 -10.32 4.59 -12.48
C ALA A 92 -11.30 5.75 -12.22
N ALA A 93 -10.91 6.78 -11.46
CA ALA A 93 -11.77 7.95 -11.24
C ALA A 93 -12.08 8.71 -12.55
N THR A 94 -11.08 8.89 -13.40
CA THR A 94 -11.26 9.46 -14.74
C THR A 94 -12.23 8.62 -15.59
N LEU A 95 -12.06 7.29 -15.59
CA LEU A 95 -12.95 6.37 -16.30
C LEU A 95 -14.38 6.39 -15.74
N ILE A 96 -14.54 6.46 -14.41
CA ILE A 96 -15.84 6.58 -13.76
C ILE A 96 -16.55 7.89 -14.16
N CYS A 97 -15.80 8.99 -14.28
CA CYS A 97 -16.36 10.25 -14.74
C CYS A 97 -16.83 10.18 -16.20
N SER A 98 -16.05 9.54 -17.09
CA SER A 98 -16.41 9.47 -18.52
C SER A 98 -17.52 8.46 -18.82
N GLU A 99 -17.49 7.28 -18.22
CA GLU A 99 -18.38 6.16 -18.60
C GLU A 99 -19.57 5.97 -17.64
N TYR A 100 -19.44 6.40 -16.38
CA TYR A 100 -20.42 6.10 -15.32
C TYR A 100 -20.97 7.37 -14.64
N GLY A 101 -20.79 8.55 -15.26
CA GLY A 101 -21.34 9.82 -14.78
C GLY A 101 -20.81 10.24 -13.40
N GLY A 102 -19.56 9.88 -13.07
CA GLY A 102 -18.92 10.24 -11.81
C GLY A 102 -19.37 9.41 -10.60
N ARG A 103 -20.05 8.28 -10.83
CA ARG A 103 -20.54 7.38 -9.77
C ARG A 103 -20.01 5.96 -9.97
N LEU A 104 -19.56 5.32 -8.89
CA LEU A 104 -19.18 3.91 -8.95
C LEU A 104 -20.37 3.04 -9.39
N PRO A 105 -20.17 2.07 -10.30
CA PRO A 105 -21.24 1.17 -10.70
C PRO A 105 -21.62 0.22 -9.56
N ALA A 106 -22.92 0.03 -9.33
CA ALA A 106 -23.46 -0.93 -8.37
C ALA A 106 -23.49 -2.36 -8.96
N SER A 107 -22.37 -2.84 -9.51
CA SER A 107 -22.19 -4.20 -10.04
C SER A 107 -20.78 -4.68 -9.74
N TYR A 108 -20.66 -5.91 -9.24
CA TYR A 108 -19.38 -6.55 -8.97
C TYR A 108 -18.52 -6.67 -10.24
N GLU A 109 -19.14 -7.09 -11.35
CA GLU A 109 -18.49 -7.29 -12.64
C GLU A 109 -18.00 -5.97 -13.24
N GLU A 110 -18.80 -4.90 -13.15
CA GLU A 110 -18.39 -3.57 -13.61
C GLU A 110 -17.28 -2.98 -12.74
N LEU A 111 -17.36 -3.16 -11.41
CA LEU A 111 -16.31 -2.72 -10.49
C LEU A 111 -14.95 -3.36 -10.84
N GLN A 112 -14.92 -4.66 -11.16
CA GLN A 112 -13.67 -5.36 -11.52
C GLN A 112 -13.01 -4.86 -12.81
N LYS A 113 -13.76 -4.22 -13.71
CA LYS A 113 -13.20 -3.67 -14.95
C LYS A 113 -12.39 -2.40 -14.69
N LEU A 114 -12.57 -1.76 -13.53
CA LEU A 114 -11.92 -0.51 -13.19
C LEU A 114 -10.45 -0.72 -12.79
N PRO A 115 -9.52 0.13 -13.26
CA PRO A 115 -8.10 0.04 -12.92
C PRO A 115 -7.84 -0.04 -11.40
N GLY A 116 -7.11 -1.06 -10.97
CA GLY A 116 -6.73 -1.24 -9.56
C GLY A 116 -7.81 -1.85 -8.67
N ILE A 117 -8.99 -2.17 -9.19
CA ILE A 117 -10.04 -2.89 -8.48
C ILE A 117 -10.00 -4.36 -8.89
N GLY A 118 -9.45 -5.21 -8.02
CA GLY A 118 -9.48 -6.68 -8.19
C GLY A 118 -10.67 -7.32 -7.46
N GLU A 119 -10.74 -8.66 -7.50
CA GLU A 119 -11.83 -9.46 -6.88
C GLU A 119 -12.15 -9.04 -5.44
N TYR A 120 -11.13 -8.91 -4.60
CA TYR A 120 -11.30 -8.48 -3.21
C TYR A 120 -11.94 -7.09 -3.10
N THR A 121 -11.39 -6.08 -3.77
CA THR A 121 -11.86 -4.69 -3.67
C THR A 121 -13.24 -4.54 -4.30
N ALA A 122 -13.52 -5.22 -5.41
CA ALA A 122 -14.85 -5.26 -5.99
C ALA A 122 -15.87 -5.86 -5.01
N GLY A 123 -15.53 -6.98 -4.36
CA GLY A 123 -16.37 -7.61 -3.34
C GLY A 123 -16.61 -6.71 -2.13
N ALA A 124 -15.58 -6.01 -1.66
CA ALA A 124 -15.67 -5.08 -0.55
C ALA A 124 -16.61 -3.91 -0.89
N ILE A 125 -16.41 -3.23 -2.02
CA ILE A 125 -17.28 -2.12 -2.46
C ILE A 125 -18.71 -2.60 -2.69
N ALA A 126 -18.89 -3.68 -3.46
CA ALA A 126 -20.20 -4.24 -3.80
C ALA A 126 -21.00 -4.61 -2.55
N SER A 127 -20.37 -5.25 -1.56
CA SER A 127 -21.06 -5.71 -0.36
C SER A 127 -21.28 -4.62 0.68
N ILE A 128 -20.27 -3.77 0.93
CA ILE A 128 -20.32 -2.77 2.01
C ILE A 128 -21.12 -1.55 1.57
N ALA A 129 -20.87 -1.03 0.36
CA ALA A 129 -21.50 0.21 -0.09
C ALA A 129 -22.82 -0.03 -0.85
N PHE A 130 -22.96 -1.17 -1.53
CA PHE A 130 -24.15 -1.47 -2.34
C PHE A 130 -25.00 -2.63 -1.81
N GLY A 131 -24.61 -3.28 -0.72
CA GLY A 131 -25.38 -4.38 -0.11
C GLY A 131 -25.48 -5.63 -0.99
N LEU A 132 -24.61 -5.78 -2.00
CA LEU A 132 -24.64 -6.92 -2.90
C LEU A 132 -23.97 -8.15 -2.27
N PRO A 133 -24.48 -9.37 -2.48
CA PRO A 133 -23.91 -10.60 -1.92
C PRO A 133 -22.65 -11.03 -2.68
N ALA A 134 -21.59 -10.23 -2.55
CA ALA A 134 -20.28 -10.47 -3.12
C ALA A 134 -19.26 -10.77 -2.00
N PRO A 135 -18.39 -11.79 -2.14
CA PRO A 135 -17.39 -12.10 -1.14
C PRO A 135 -16.20 -11.14 -1.23
N ALA A 136 -15.68 -10.68 -0.08
CA ALA A 136 -14.44 -9.89 -0.01
C ALA A 136 -13.35 -10.72 0.70
N VAL A 137 -12.52 -11.43 -0.07
CA VAL A 137 -11.55 -12.40 0.46
C VAL A 137 -10.12 -11.85 0.40
N ASP A 138 -9.63 -11.36 1.53
CA ASP A 138 -8.23 -10.95 1.72
C ASP A 138 -7.39 -12.03 2.43
N GLY A 139 -6.14 -11.69 2.77
CA GLY A 139 -5.26 -12.58 3.55
C GLY A 139 -5.76 -12.86 4.98
N ASN A 140 -6.59 -11.98 5.55
CA ASN A 140 -7.22 -12.22 6.86
C ASN A 140 -8.32 -13.26 6.73
N VAL A 141 -9.22 -13.11 5.75
CA VAL A 141 -10.30 -14.06 5.49
C VAL A 141 -9.76 -15.44 5.10
N LEU A 142 -8.75 -15.51 4.22
CA LEU A 142 -8.11 -16.78 3.85
C LEU A 142 -7.56 -17.51 5.09
N ARG A 143 -6.95 -16.80 6.03
CA ARG A 143 -6.46 -17.37 7.29
C ARG A 143 -7.59 -17.86 8.19
N VAL A 144 -8.64 -17.06 8.35
CA VAL A 144 -9.82 -17.44 9.15
C VAL A 144 -10.42 -18.73 8.58
N PHE A 145 -10.62 -18.81 7.27
CA PHE A 145 -11.23 -19.98 6.63
C PHE A 145 -10.31 -21.20 6.59
N ALA A 146 -8.99 -21.03 6.39
CA ALA A 146 -8.04 -22.12 6.54
C ALA A 146 -8.16 -22.77 7.93
N ARG A 147 -8.20 -21.95 9.00
CA ARG A 147 -8.32 -22.44 10.38
C ARG A 147 -9.70 -22.99 10.69
N LEU A 148 -10.77 -22.33 10.27
CA LEU A 148 -12.14 -22.75 10.51
C LEU A 148 -12.40 -24.16 9.94
N TYR A 149 -11.86 -24.44 8.75
CA TYR A 149 -11.99 -25.72 8.07
C TYR A 149 -10.83 -26.71 8.35
N ASN A 150 -9.83 -26.31 9.14
CA ASN A 150 -8.58 -27.06 9.34
C ASN A 150 -7.93 -27.53 8.02
N ASP A 151 -7.87 -26.62 7.05
CA ASP A 151 -7.46 -26.92 5.67
C ASP A 151 -6.04 -26.40 5.41
N SER A 152 -5.12 -27.31 5.11
CA SER A 152 -3.70 -27.05 4.86
C SER A 152 -3.39 -26.70 3.40
N GLY A 153 -4.41 -26.48 2.56
CA GLY A 153 -4.22 -25.95 1.22
C GLY A 153 -3.41 -24.65 1.24
N ASN A 154 -2.43 -24.55 0.34
CA ASN A 154 -1.57 -23.38 0.25
C ASN A 154 -2.35 -22.17 -0.27
N ILE A 155 -2.46 -21.11 0.54
CA ILE A 155 -3.26 -19.92 0.21
C ILE A 155 -2.64 -19.04 -0.88
N ALA A 156 -1.44 -19.37 -1.35
CA ALA A 156 -0.86 -18.76 -2.54
C ALA A 156 -1.47 -19.33 -3.83
N ASP A 157 -1.99 -20.57 -3.79
CA ASP A 157 -2.44 -21.29 -4.98
C ASP A 157 -3.82 -20.81 -5.44
N PRO A 158 -4.03 -20.56 -6.74
CA PRO A 158 -5.33 -20.10 -7.26
C PRO A 158 -6.48 -21.06 -6.95
N ALA A 159 -6.24 -22.37 -6.96
CA ALA A 159 -7.27 -23.37 -6.66
C ALA A 159 -7.75 -23.29 -5.19
N THR A 160 -6.81 -23.15 -4.25
CA THR A 160 -7.12 -22.96 -2.82
C THR A 160 -7.89 -21.67 -2.58
N LYS A 161 -7.49 -20.57 -3.23
CA LYS A 161 -8.21 -19.29 -3.13
C LYS A 161 -9.65 -19.40 -3.62
N ARG A 162 -9.88 -20.07 -4.76
CA ARG A 162 -11.24 -20.34 -5.26
C ARG A 162 -12.06 -21.19 -4.30
N LEU A 163 -11.46 -22.24 -3.73
CA LEU A 163 -12.11 -23.09 -2.73
C LEU A 163 -12.54 -22.29 -1.50
N PHE A 164 -11.65 -21.47 -0.93
CA PHE A 164 -11.98 -20.67 0.25
C PHE A 164 -12.98 -19.56 -0.08
N THR A 165 -12.88 -18.96 -1.26
CA THR A 165 -13.88 -17.97 -1.72
C THR A 165 -15.26 -18.60 -1.81
N ARG A 166 -15.37 -19.82 -2.35
CA ARG A 166 -16.65 -20.55 -2.37
C ARG A 166 -17.20 -20.80 -0.97
N ARG A 167 -16.35 -21.25 -0.03
CA ARG A 167 -16.75 -21.45 1.38
C ARG A 167 -17.20 -20.15 2.06
N VAL A 168 -16.56 -19.02 1.74
CA VAL A 168 -17.00 -17.70 2.22
C VAL A 168 -18.39 -17.37 1.70
N THR A 169 -18.61 -17.55 0.39
CA THR A 169 -19.93 -17.33 -0.24
C THR A 169 -21.01 -18.24 0.34
N GLU A 170 -20.71 -19.52 0.59
CA GLU A 170 -21.64 -20.48 1.20
C GLU A 170 -22.07 -20.06 2.63
N GLN A 171 -21.21 -19.35 3.36
CA GLN A 171 -21.46 -18.86 4.71
C GLN A 171 -22.03 -17.43 4.77
N GLN A 172 -22.02 -16.71 3.64
CA GLN A 172 -22.39 -15.30 3.60
C GLN A 172 -23.92 -15.13 3.66
N PRO A 173 -24.45 -14.35 4.61
CA PRO A 173 -25.87 -14.05 4.67
C PRO A 173 -26.25 -13.06 3.55
N LYS A 174 -27.40 -13.30 2.90
CA LYS A 174 -27.89 -12.47 1.79
C LYS A 174 -28.38 -11.09 2.24
N ASP A 175 -28.84 -10.97 3.49
CA ASP A 175 -29.40 -9.76 4.09
C ASP A 175 -28.34 -8.89 4.80
N ALA A 176 -27.12 -9.40 5.01
CA ALA A 176 -26.03 -8.66 5.64
C ALA A 176 -24.64 -8.94 5.03
N PRO A 177 -24.46 -8.86 3.70
CA PRO A 177 -23.19 -9.26 3.07
C PRO A 177 -22.02 -8.34 3.42
N GLY A 178 -22.24 -7.02 3.48
CA GLY A 178 -21.24 -6.02 3.87
C GLY A 178 -20.76 -6.22 5.32
N PRO A 179 -21.67 -6.15 6.33
CA PRO A 179 -21.31 -6.42 7.72
C PRO A 179 -20.63 -7.77 7.94
N PHE A 180 -21.01 -8.81 7.19
CA PHE A 180 -20.37 -10.12 7.27
C PHE A 180 -18.91 -10.09 6.78
N ASN A 181 -18.66 -9.48 5.61
CA ASN A 181 -17.31 -9.33 5.07
C ASN A 181 -16.41 -8.52 6.01
N GLU A 182 -16.91 -7.37 6.50
CA GLU A 182 -16.15 -6.57 7.46
C GLU A 182 -15.87 -7.33 8.75
N ALA A 183 -16.84 -8.09 9.27
CA ALA A 183 -16.66 -8.89 10.46
C ALA A 183 -15.57 -9.96 10.30
N LEU A 184 -15.49 -10.61 9.12
CA LEU A 184 -14.41 -11.56 8.83
C LEU A 184 -13.03 -10.88 8.79
N MET A 185 -12.93 -9.72 8.14
CA MET A 185 -11.70 -8.93 8.11
C MET A 185 -11.29 -8.49 9.51
N GLU A 186 -12.25 -7.99 10.31
CA GLU A 186 -12.04 -7.54 11.68
C GLU A 186 -11.61 -8.70 12.59
N LEU A 187 -12.28 -9.86 12.49
CA LEU A 187 -11.92 -11.06 13.23
C LEU A 187 -10.49 -11.49 12.92
N GLY A 188 -10.12 -11.54 11.64
CA GLY A 188 -8.76 -11.87 11.24
C GLY A 188 -7.72 -10.84 11.72
N ALA A 189 -8.08 -9.56 11.73
CA ALA A 189 -7.19 -8.49 12.14
C ALA A 189 -6.96 -8.41 13.65
N LEU A 190 -7.97 -8.73 14.48
CA LEU A 190 -7.93 -8.49 15.93
C LEU A 190 -7.83 -9.76 16.78
N VAL A 191 -8.34 -10.90 16.30
CA VAL A 191 -8.50 -12.11 17.11
C VAL A 191 -7.78 -13.30 16.49
N CYS A 192 -8.07 -13.62 15.23
CA CYS A 192 -7.47 -14.72 14.50
C CYS A 192 -6.15 -14.27 13.87
N LEU A 193 -5.17 -13.92 14.72
CA LEU A 193 -3.93 -13.24 14.35
C LEU A 193 -2.96 -14.14 13.54
N PRO A 194 -2.14 -13.57 12.63
CA PRO A 194 -1.05 -14.28 11.96
C PRO A 194 0.23 -14.30 12.81
N GLY A 195 1.16 -15.21 12.50
CA GLY A 195 2.53 -15.16 13.04
C GLY A 195 2.67 -15.41 14.55
N GLY A 196 1.62 -15.89 15.21
CA GLY A 196 1.58 -16.18 16.64
C GLY A 196 0.26 -16.84 17.05
N ALA A 197 0.11 -17.09 18.35
CA ALA A 197 -1.10 -17.69 18.90
C ALA A 197 -2.32 -16.77 18.68
N PRO A 198 -3.39 -17.25 18.01
CA PRO A 198 -4.63 -16.50 17.93
C PRO A 198 -5.31 -16.39 19.30
N LEU A 199 -6.11 -15.35 19.50
CA LEU A 199 -6.89 -15.12 20.72
C LEU A 199 -8.16 -15.99 20.72
N CYS A 200 -7.99 -17.32 20.72
CA CYS A 200 -9.11 -18.25 20.61
C CYS A 200 -10.10 -18.21 21.78
N GLY A 201 -9.72 -17.62 22.92
CA GLY A 201 -10.63 -17.36 24.05
C GLY A 201 -11.68 -16.28 23.73
N ASP A 202 -11.29 -15.29 22.93
CA ASP A 202 -12.14 -14.14 22.56
C ASP A 202 -12.85 -14.35 21.20
N CYS A 203 -12.63 -15.51 20.56
CA CYS A 203 -13.11 -15.77 19.21
C CYS A 203 -14.59 -16.23 19.22
N PRO A 204 -15.51 -15.51 18.55
CA PRO A 204 -16.91 -15.89 18.48
C PRO A 204 -17.14 -17.21 17.72
N LEU A 205 -16.16 -17.65 16.94
CA LEU A 205 -16.21 -18.89 16.14
C LEU A 205 -15.44 -20.04 16.80
N ALA A 206 -14.96 -19.87 18.03
CA ALA A 206 -14.09 -20.85 18.69
C ALA A 206 -14.73 -22.24 18.80
N GLY A 207 -16.04 -22.32 19.08
CA GLY A 207 -16.77 -23.60 19.20
C GLY A 207 -16.96 -24.32 17.85
N GLN A 208 -16.77 -23.63 16.73
CA GLN A 208 -16.96 -24.17 15.37
C GLN A 208 -15.63 -24.39 14.63
N CYS A 209 -14.50 -23.95 15.21
CA CYS A 209 -13.21 -23.93 14.55
C CYS A 209 -12.51 -25.29 14.62
N LEU A 210 -12.41 -25.97 13.48
CA LEU A 210 -11.79 -27.29 13.39
C LEU A 210 -10.30 -27.26 13.74
N ALA A 211 -9.56 -26.21 13.36
CA ALA A 211 -8.16 -26.08 13.76
C ALA A 211 -8.01 -25.86 15.28
N LYS A 212 -9.00 -25.23 15.94
CA LYS A 212 -8.99 -25.12 17.40
C LYS A 212 -9.21 -26.48 18.08
N ALA A 213 -10.16 -27.26 17.58
CA ALA A 213 -10.37 -28.62 18.07
C ALA A 213 -9.13 -29.52 17.84
N ALA A 214 -8.40 -29.31 16.75
CA ALA A 214 -7.22 -30.08 16.38
C ALA A 214 -5.88 -29.55 16.93
N GLY A 215 -5.82 -28.32 17.43
CA GLY A 215 -4.58 -27.69 17.90
C GLY A 215 -3.62 -27.21 16.80
N THR A 216 -4.08 -27.06 15.56
CA THR A 216 -3.26 -26.78 14.36
C THR A 216 -3.23 -25.30 13.94
N GLN A 217 -3.73 -24.38 14.76
CA GLN A 217 -3.91 -22.97 14.35
C GLN A 217 -2.59 -22.27 14.00
N LEU A 218 -1.47 -22.69 14.62
CA LEU A 218 -0.14 -22.14 14.37
C LEU A 218 0.46 -22.62 13.04
N GLU A 219 -0.02 -23.74 12.51
CA GLU A 219 0.41 -24.31 11.23
C GLU A 219 -0.36 -23.69 10.05
N LEU A 220 -1.47 -23.00 10.34
CA LEU A 220 -2.40 -22.47 9.35
C LEU A 220 -2.45 -20.93 9.34
N PRO A 221 -2.54 -20.30 8.16
CA PRO A 221 -2.65 -20.94 6.84
C PRO A 221 -1.28 -21.37 6.31
N VAL A 222 -1.25 -22.41 5.47
CA VAL A 222 -0.05 -22.75 4.71
C VAL A 222 0.17 -21.71 3.62
N LYS A 223 1.39 -21.17 3.54
CA LYS A 223 1.78 -20.19 2.51
C LYS A 223 3.19 -20.48 2.03
N THR A 224 3.40 -20.49 0.71
CA THR A 224 4.75 -20.57 0.14
C THR A 224 5.63 -19.43 0.66
N PRO A 225 6.83 -19.73 1.18
CA PRO A 225 7.79 -18.70 1.55
C PRO A 225 8.09 -17.78 0.36
N PRO A 226 8.19 -16.45 0.57
CA PRO A 226 8.56 -15.53 -0.49
C PRO A 226 9.98 -15.82 -0.99
N LYS A 227 10.23 -15.57 -2.28
CA LYS A 227 11.59 -15.65 -2.85
C LYS A 227 12.52 -14.66 -2.12
N PRO A 228 13.82 -14.99 -1.99
CA PRO A 228 14.80 -14.05 -1.46
C PRO A 228 14.83 -12.79 -2.32
N ARG A 229 15.02 -11.64 -1.67
CA ARG A 229 15.08 -10.34 -2.36
C ARG A 229 16.41 -10.19 -3.08
N ARG A 230 16.39 -9.56 -4.25
CA ARG A 230 17.62 -9.11 -4.91
C ARG A 230 18.23 -7.98 -4.08
N VAL A 231 19.52 -8.05 -3.75
CA VAL A 231 20.25 -6.93 -3.15
C VAL A 231 20.78 -6.05 -4.28
N GLN A 232 20.49 -4.75 -4.19
CA GLN A 232 20.88 -3.74 -5.18
C GLN A 232 21.72 -2.67 -4.46
N PRO A 233 23.02 -2.53 -4.78
CA PRO A 233 23.77 -1.37 -4.35
C PRO A 233 23.26 -0.12 -5.08
N VAL A 234 23.28 1.01 -4.37
CA VAL A 234 22.83 2.31 -4.86
C VAL A 234 23.79 3.39 -4.34
N THR A 235 24.38 4.17 -5.25
CA THR A 235 25.15 5.36 -4.90
C THR A 235 24.22 6.58 -4.91
N VAL A 236 24.00 7.20 -3.75
CA VAL A 236 23.16 8.39 -3.56
C VAL A 236 24.04 9.64 -3.50
N LEU A 237 23.64 10.69 -4.20
CA LEU A 237 24.32 11.98 -4.23
C LEU A 237 23.37 13.08 -3.75
N VAL A 238 23.70 13.71 -2.63
CA VAL A 238 23.05 14.95 -2.19
C VAL A 238 23.85 16.10 -2.79
N VAL A 239 23.44 16.56 -3.97
CA VAL A 239 24.12 17.65 -4.69
C VAL A 239 23.53 18.98 -4.26
N ARG A 240 24.36 19.88 -3.75
CA ARG A 240 24.02 21.22 -3.27
C ARG A 240 24.42 22.30 -4.25
N ARG A 241 23.57 23.32 -4.34
CA ARG A 241 23.87 24.60 -4.98
C ARG A 241 23.18 25.69 -4.17
N GLU A 242 23.97 26.53 -3.49
CA GLU A 242 23.45 27.58 -2.60
C GLU A 242 22.47 26.99 -1.56
N ASN A 243 21.22 27.47 -1.52
CA ASN A 243 20.16 26.98 -0.64
C ASN A 243 19.30 25.86 -1.26
N ARG A 244 19.74 25.26 -2.38
CA ARG A 244 19.00 24.25 -3.14
C ARG A 244 19.71 22.90 -3.16
N CYS A 245 18.94 21.84 -3.38
CA CYS A 245 19.44 20.51 -3.70
C CYS A 245 18.93 20.03 -5.06
N LEU A 246 19.74 19.21 -5.74
CA LEU A 246 19.33 18.57 -6.97
C LEU A 246 18.41 17.39 -6.66
N LEU A 247 17.20 17.41 -7.21
CA LEU A 247 16.28 16.28 -7.21
C LEU A 247 16.11 15.76 -8.63
N GLN A 248 15.92 14.47 -8.77
CA GLN A 248 15.68 13.78 -10.03
C GLN A 248 14.29 13.14 -10.00
N GLN A 249 13.54 13.27 -11.08
CA GLN A 249 12.32 12.52 -11.28
C GLN A 249 12.65 11.15 -11.88
N ARG A 250 12.08 10.09 -11.29
CA ARG A 250 12.22 8.72 -11.82
C ARG A 250 11.40 8.56 -13.11
N PRO A 251 11.78 7.64 -14.01
CA PRO A 251 10.96 7.29 -15.17
C PRO A 251 9.52 6.92 -14.80
N ASP A 252 8.59 7.05 -15.75
CA ASP A 252 7.16 6.73 -15.54
C ASP A 252 6.83 5.24 -15.42
N THR A 253 7.83 4.38 -15.53
CA THR A 253 7.69 2.93 -15.34
C THR A 253 8.75 2.39 -14.38
N GLY A 254 8.49 1.21 -13.82
CA GLY A 254 9.40 0.54 -12.90
C GLY A 254 9.24 0.96 -11.43
N LEU A 255 10.30 0.71 -10.64
CA LEU A 255 10.31 0.94 -9.20
C LEU A 255 10.18 2.44 -8.90
N LEU A 256 9.25 2.82 -8.02
CA LEU A 256 9.01 4.22 -7.62
C LEU A 256 8.71 5.17 -8.80
N ALA A 257 8.07 4.65 -9.85
CA ALA A 257 7.80 5.37 -11.09
C ALA A 257 7.21 6.79 -10.90
N GLY A 258 7.83 7.78 -11.57
CA GLY A 258 7.47 9.21 -11.58
C GLY A 258 7.56 9.95 -10.25
N LEU A 259 8.09 9.32 -9.20
CA LEU A 259 8.40 10.00 -7.95
C LEU A 259 9.74 10.73 -8.02
N TRP A 260 9.93 11.66 -7.10
CA TRP A 260 11.18 12.39 -6.95
C TRP A 260 12.14 11.65 -6.02
N GLN A 261 13.43 11.85 -6.25
CA GLN A 261 14.51 11.26 -5.46
C GLN A 261 15.72 12.20 -5.42
N PRO A 262 16.62 12.06 -4.43
CA PRO A 262 17.99 12.57 -4.60
C PRO A 262 18.62 11.95 -5.85
N PHE A 263 19.55 12.67 -6.47
CA PHE A 263 20.29 12.16 -7.62
C PHE A 263 21.04 10.87 -7.23
N LEU A 264 20.94 9.80 -8.04
CA LEU A 264 21.52 8.51 -7.68
C LEU A 264 21.90 7.66 -8.90
N PHE A 265 22.75 6.66 -8.65
CA PHE A 265 23.06 5.56 -9.56
C PHE A 265 22.65 4.24 -8.92
N GLU A 266 21.98 3.36 -9.67
CA GLU A 266 21.60 2.01 -9.20
C GLU A 266 22.76 1.02 -9.36
N GLU A 267 23.92 1.38 -8.84
CA GLU A 267 25.14 0.57 -8.77
C GLU A 267 26.01 1.06 -7.60
N ALA A 268 27.05 0.31 -7.25
CA ALA A 268 28.07 0.78 -6.31
C ALA A 268 29.15 1.53 -7.10
N LEU A 269 29.30 2.81 -6.82
CA LEU A 269 30.40 3.64 -7.33
C LEU A 269 31.29 4.08 -6.18
N ASP A 270 32.59 4.23 -6.46
CA ASP A 270 33.46 5.00 -5.59
C ASP A 270 33.26 6.52 -5.76
N GLU A 271 33.96 7.31 -4.93
CA GLU A 271 33.85 8.76 -4.95
C GLU A 271 34.28 9.34 -6.30
N SER A 272 35.43 8.91 -6.83
CA SER A 272 36.00 9.43 -8.07
C SER A 272 35.08 9.16 -9.26
N GLU A 273 34.53 7.95 -9.35
CA GLU A 273 33.56 7.55 -10.37
C GLU A 273 32.28 8.40 -10.29
N ALA A 274 31.74 8.61 -9.09
CA ALA A 274 30.53 9.39 -8.88
C ALA A 274 30.73 10.86 -9.31
N LEU A 275 31.85 11.48 -8.93
CA LEU A 275 32.17 12.87 -9.30
C LEU A 275 32.43 13.01 -10.81
N ALA A 276 33.13 12.04 -11.43
CA ALA A 276 33.38 12.05 -12.86
C ALA A 276 32.07 12.01 -13.67
N ARG A 277 31.10 11.22 -13.23
CA ARG A 277 29.77 11.16 -13.87
C ARG A 277 28.95 12.43 -13.67
N LEU A 278 29.00 13.07 -12.50
CA LEU A 278 28.39 14.39 -12.30
C LEU A 278 28.98 15.42 -13.28
N LYS A 279 30.31 15.44 -13.42
CA LYS A 279 30.99 16.33 -14.36
C LYS A 279 30.57 16.08 -15.81
N ALA A 280 30.43 14.81 -16.21
CA ALA A 280 29.95 14.43 -17.54
C ALA A 280 28.52 14.90 -17.83
N LEU A 281 27.71 15.12 -16.78
CA LEU A 281 26.35 15.68 -16.87
C LEU A 281 26.34 17.22 -16.84
N GLY A 282 27.50 17.89 -16.87
CA GLY A 282 27.61 19.34 -16.84
C GLY A 282 27.56 19.95 -15.43
N LEU A 283 27.61 19.13 -14.38
CA LEU A 283 27.67 19.59 -12.99
C LEU A 283 29.12 19.71 -12.54
N ALA A 284 29.62 20.95 -12.47
CA ALA A 284 30.96 21.26 -12.02
C ALA A 284 31.05 21.18 -10.49
N VAL A 285 31.68 20.12 -9.99
CA VAL A 285 31.99 19.98 -8.56
C VAL A 285 33.13 20.94 -8.24
N ASN A 286 32.81 22.04 -7.55
CA ASN A 286 33.77 23.10 -7.25
C ASN A 286 34.54 22.75 -5.97
N GLY A 287 35.86 22.61 -6.08
CA GLY A 287 36.75 22.08 -5.04
C GLY A 287 36.99 22.96 -3.81
N ALA A 288 36.05 23.82 -3.41
CA ALA A 288 36.17 24.56 -2.13
C ALA A 288 35.87 23.66 -0.92
N GLU A 289 34.96 22.68 -1.08
CA GLU A 289 34.60 21.72 -0.04
C GLU A 289 34.76 20.30 -0.58
N ALA A 290 35.41 19.45 0.20
CA ALA A 290 35.54 18.03 -0.12
C ALA A 290 34.16 17.33 -0.03
N PRO A 291 33.89 16.33 -0.90
CA PRO A 291 32.73 15.45 -0.75
C PRO A 291 32.62 14.88 0.66
N ARG A 292 31.43 14.95 1.26
CA ARG A 292 31.19 14.41 2.60
C ARG A 292 30.44 13.09 2.50
N PRO A 293 30.93 12.00 3.11
CA PRO A 293 30.25 10.71 3.02
C PRO A 293 28.89 10.76 3.72
N LEU A 294 27.87 10.24 3.05
CA LEU A 294 26.53 10.07 3.61
C LEU A 294 26.49 8.86 4.54
N LYS A 295 25.62 8.92 5.54
CA LYS A 295 25.31 7.74 6.36
C LYS A 295 24.75 6.62 5.46
N ALA A 296 25.37 5.45 5.51
CA ALA A 296 24.85 4.28 4.82
C ALA A 296 23.43 3.96 5.29
N ALA A 297 22.56 3.63 4.34
CA ALA A 297 21.17 3.32 4.62
C ALA A 297 20.73 2.09 3.85
N LYS A 298 19.69 1.44 4.35
CA LYS A 298 19.07 0.27 3.73
C LYS A 298 17.58 0.53 3.60
N HIS A 299 17.01 0.16 2.47
CA HIS A 299 15.56 0.16 2.27
C HIS A 299 15.10 -1.17 1.69
N ILE A 300 14.04 -1.73 2.28
CA ILE A 300 13.50 -3.03 1.88
C ILE A 300 12.19 -2.81 1.14
N PHE A 301 12.15 -3.21 -0.13
CA PHE A 301 10.93 -3.40 -0.90
C PHE A 301 10.50 -4.88 -0.84
N SER A 302 9.36 -5.23 -1.44
CA SER A 302 8.90 -6.62 -1.48
C SER A 302 9.84 -7.56 -2.24
N HIS A 303 10.46 -7.08 -3.32
CA HIS A 303 11.26 -7.89 -4.25
C HIS A 303 12.74 -7.48 -4.34
N VAL A 304 13.12 -6.31 -3.81
CA VAL A 304 14.49 -5.78 -3.85
C VAL A 304 14.85 -5.14 -2.51
N GLU A 305 16.11 -5.26 -2.10
CA GLU A 305 16.72 -4.52 -0.99
C GLU A 305 17.72 -3.53 -1.59
N TRP A 306 17.50 -2.23 -1.37
CA TRP A 306 18.48 -1.20 -1.69
C TRP A 306 19.47 -1.04 -0.53
N ARG A 307 20.76 -1.09 -0.87
CA ARG A 307 21.87 -0.73 0.03
C ARG A 307 22.49 0.56 -0.49
N MET A 308 22.22 1.64 0.21
CA MET A 308 22.55 2.99 -0.19
C MET A 308 23.78 3.49 0.57
N ALA A 309 24.73 4.04 -0.17
CA ALA A 309 25.86 4.82 0.33
C ALA A 309 26.13 5.96 -0.67
N GLY A 310 26.99 6.91 -0.32
CA GLY A 310 27.39 7.94 -1.28
C GLY A 310 27.82 9.23 -0.59
N TRP A 311 27.60 10.37 -1.23
CA TRP A 311 28.23 11.63 -0.83
C TRP A 311 27.28 12.83 -0.89
N GLU A 312 27.47 13.79 0.01
CA GLU A 312 27.02 15.16 -0.15
C GLU A 312 28.12 15.96 -0.84
N VAL A 313 27.76 16.69 -1.90
CA VAL A 313 28.71 17.42 -2.76
C VAL A 313 28.13 18.78 -3.13
N THR A 314 29.00 19.77 -3.32
CA THR A 314 28.61 21.09 -3.85
C THR A 314 28.97 21.17 -5.32
N ALA A 315 28.00 21.49 -6.17
CA ALA A 315 28.20 21.61 -7.61
C ALA A 315 27.50 22.84 -8.20
N ALA A 316 28.09 23.40 -9.25
CA ALA A 316 27.50 24.44 -10.08
C ALA A 316 27.09 23.86 -11.44
N GLY A 317 26.16 24.53 -12.12
CA GLY A 317 25.64 24.13 -13.42
C GLY A 317 24.11 24.10 -13.45
N ASP A 318 23.58 23.93 -14.66
CA ASP A 318 22.15 23.76 -14.88
C ASP A 318 21.70 22.37 -14.44
N ALA A 319 20.43 22.25 -14.05
CA ALA A 319 19.88 20.95 -13.70
C ALA A 319 19.85 20.05 -14.96
N PRO A 320 20.41 18.82 -14.91
CA PRO A 320 20.31 17.90 -16.03
C PRO A 320 18.86 17.57 -16.38
N ALA A 321 18.64 17.01 -17.58
CA ALA A 321 17.31 16.55 -17.99
C ALA A 321 16.68 15.60 -16.94
N GLY A 322 15.40 15.83 -16.63
CA GLY A 322 14.68 15.09 -15.59
C GLY A 322 15.08 15.46 -14.15
N CYS A 323 15.87 16.51 -13.95
CA CYS A 323 16.26 17.02 -12.64
C CYS A 323 15.80 18.46 -12.42
N VAL A 324 15.73 18.88 -11.16
CA VAL A 324 15.41 20.24 -10.73
C VAL A 324 16.28 20.66 -9.55
N TRP A 325 16.61 21.95 -9.48
CA TRP A 325 17.17 22.56 -8.28
C TRP A 325 16.03 22.99 -7.36
N ALA A 326 15.79 22.24 -6.30
CA ALA A 326 14.71 22.47 -5.35
C ALA A 326 15.24 23.15 -4.08
N THR A 327 14.54 24.17 -3.60
CA THR A 327 14.70 24.66 -2.23
C THR A 327 14.22 23.59 -1.22
N ALA A 328 14.63 23.73 0.04
CA ALA A 328 14.17 22.87 1.13
C ALA A 328 12.63 22.85 1.25
N GLU A 329 11.98 23.99 1.05
CA GLU A 329 10.51 24.14 1.09
C GLU A 329 9.85 23.40 -0.07
N GLU A 330 10.33 23.57 -1.31
CA GLU A 330 9.82 22.85 -2.47
C GLU A 330 10.03 21.33 -2.33
N ALA A 331 11.19 20.89 -1.86
CA ALA A 331 11.46 19.49 -1.57
C ALA A 331 10.52 18.91 -0.48
N ALA A 332 10.15 19.73 0.50
CA ALA A 332 9.25 19.32 1.58
C ALA A 332 7.78 19.29 1.15
N GLY A 333 7.33 20.28 0.37
CA GLY A 333 5.92 20.54 0.09
C GLY A 333 5.44 20.07 -1.28
N ARG A 334 6.30 20.13 -2.30
CA ARG A 334 5.91 19.91 -3.70
C ARG A 334 6.36 18.54 -4.21
N TYR A 335 7.61 18.18 -4.01
CA TYR A 335 8.18 16.96 -4.58
C TYR A 335 7.90 15.75 -3.69
N ALA A 336 7.19 14.75 -4.23
CA ALA A 336 6.88 13.51 -3.51
C ALA A 336 8.14 12.62 -3.37
N LEU A 337 8.72 12.62 -2.18
CA LEU A 337 9.93 11.88 -1.80
C LEU A 337 9.54 10.60 -1.05
N PRO A 338 9.73 9.41 -1.65
CA PRO A 338 9.31 8.17 -1.03
C PRO A 338 10.14 7.83 0.21
N GLY A 339 9.55 7.05 1.12
CA GLY A 339 10.20 6.60 2.35
C GLY A 339 11.50 5.82 2.14
N ALA A 340 11.82 5.41 0.91
CA ALA A 340 13.12 4.89 0.51
C ALA A 340 14.28 5.82 0.92
N PHE A 341 14.07 7.13 0.86
CA PHE A 341 15.09 8.13 1.14
C PHE A 341 14.96 8.77 2.52
N LYS A 342 14.23 8.14 3.46
CA LYS A 342 14.00 8.68 4.81
C LYS A 342 15.30 9.10 5.52
N ALA A 343 16.39 8.36 5.32
CA ALA A 343 17.69 8.66 5.93
C ALA A 343 18.34 9.95 5.41
N TYR A 344 18.02 10.36 4.18
CA TYR A 344 18.60 11.53 3.51
C TYR A 344 17.63 12.72 3.47
N ARG A 345 16.36 12.48 3.79
CA ARG A 345 15.30 13.51 3.76
C ARG A 345 15.64 14.78 4.55
N PRO A 346 16.22 14.73 5.76
CA PRO A 346 16.61 15.94 6.49
C PRO A 346 17.57 16.83 5.69
N LEU A 347 18.52 16.23 4.97
CA LEU A 347 19.44 16.95 4.10
C LEU A 347 18.67 17.62 2.95
N LEU A 348 17.72 16.92 2.32
CA LEU A 348 16.97 17.46 1.17
C LEU A 348 15.95 18.54 1.57
N THR A 349 15.35 18.44 2.75
CA THR A 349 14.22 19.29 3.17
C THR A 349 14.57 20.28 4.29
N GLY A 350 15.86 20.50 4.57
CA GLY A 350 16.31 21.46 5.58
C GLY A 350 16.05 21.04 7.04
N GLY A 351 15.80 19.76 7.29
CA GLY A 351 15.71 19.21 8.64
C GLY A 351 17.11 19.02 9.23
N ARG A 352 17.37 19.55 10.43
CA ARG A 352 18.56 19.19 11.21
C ARG A 352 18.38 17.83 11.86
#